data_AF-A0A7S0UCB5-F1
#
_entry.id   AF-A0A7S0UCB5-F1
#
_cell.length_a   1.000
_cell.length_b   1.000
_cell.length_c   1.000
_cell.angle_alpha   90.00
_cell.angle_beta   90.00
_cell.angle_gamma   90.00
#
_symmetry.space_group_name_H-M   'P 1'
#
loop_
_entity.id
_entity.type
_entity.pdbx_description
1 polymer ?
#
loop_
_entity_poly.entity_id
_entity_poly.type
_entity_poly.pdbx_seq_one_letter_code
_entity_poly.pdbx_strand_id
1 'polypeptide(L)'
;AGMRSLFVDLTNEEADEGLKACARQHCEKTEELYKILQVPTCALASVAHGSNDIANSIGPLAAVWMVYSTGEVSDTAQLPVWLLLFGAVALNIGLITYGHNIMRALGTKFIYHSPSRGFCIQLSSMFTVLLFSKMGVPVSTTHCICGMNPFPSQ
;
A
#
# COMPACT_ATOMS: atom_id res chain seq x y z
N ALA A 1 -23.33 -18.61 20.28
CA ALA A 1 -23.31 -17.16 20.58
C ALA A 1 -22.03 -16.86 21.36
N GLY A 2 -21.12 -15.97 20.99
CA GLY A 2 -21.06 -15.07 19.85
C GLY A 2 -19.60 -14.86 19.49
N MET A 3 -19.22 -15.33 18.30
CA MET A 3 -17.92 -15.11 17.68
C MET A 3 -17.92 -13.77 16.92
N ARG A 4 -18.58 -12.77 17.53
CA ARG A 4 -18.90 -11.46 16.94
C ARG A 4 -18.28 -10.29 17.72
N SER A 5 -17.57 -10.56 18.81
CA SER A 5 -16.92 -9.53 19.66
C SER A 5 -15.49 -9.20 19.26
N LEU A 6 -14.96 -9.80 18.18
CA LEU A 6 -13.69 -9.41 17.57
C LEU A 6 -13.87 -8.38 16.44
N PHE A 7 -15.04 -7.72 16.39
CA PHE A 7 -15.17 -6.42 15.76
C PHE A 7 -14.85 -5.40 16.85
N VAL A 8 -13.57 -5.04 16.90
CA VAL A 8 -13.04 -3.94 17.68
C VAL A 8 -13.95 -2.71 17.45
N ASP A 9 -14.64 -2.32 18.51
CA ASP A 9 -15.39 -1.06 18.60
C ASP A 9 -14.41 0.10 18.42
N LEU A 10 -14.31 0.60 17.18
CA LEU A 10 -13.62 1.84 16.82
C LEU A 10 -14.39 3.11 17.22
N THR A 11 -15.36 2.99 18.14
CA THR A 11 -16.24 4.10 18.55
C THR A 11 -16.10 4.49 20.01
N ASN A 12 -15.25 3.83 20.80
CA ASN A 12 -14.99 4.25 22.18
C ASN A 12 -13.80 5.21 22.24
N GLU A 13 -14.10 6.52 22.21
CA GLU A 13 -13.14 7.60 22.49
C GLU A 13 -12.38 7.37 23.82
N GLU A 14 -13.01 6.71 24.79
CA GLU A 14 -12.45 6.46 26.13
C GLU A 14 -11.24 5.50 26.14
N ALA A 15 -11.17 4.53 25.22
CA ALA A 15 -10.03 3.62 25.13
C ALA A 15 -8.81 4.27 24.45
N ASP A 16 -9.04 5.27 23.60
CA ASP A 16 -8.01 6.06 22.92
C ASP A 16 -7.32 7.04 23.89
N GLU A 17 -8.09 7.65 24.81
CA GLU A 17 -7.52 8.55 25.83
C GLU A 17 -6.53 7.86 26.78
N GLY A 18 -6.84 6.64 27.24
CA GLY A 18 -5.97 5.89 28.15
C GLY A 18 -4.62 5.50 27.53
N LEU A 19 -4.59 5.24 26.21
CA LEU A 19 -3.35 4.93 25.48
C LEU A 19 -2.59 6.20 25.07
N LYS A 20 -3.30 7.27 24.71
CA LYS A 20 -2.73 8.61 24.44
C LYS A 20 -2.05 9.22 25.67
N ALA A 21 -2.53 8.92 26.88
CA ALA A 21 -1.95 9.38 28.13
C ALA A 21 -0.56 8.77 28.42
N CYS A 22 -0.28 7.56 27.93
CA CYS A 22 1.00 6.87 28.08
C CYS A 22 1.93 7.01 26.86
N ALA A 23 1.39 7.35 25.69
CA ALA A 23 2.19 7.57 24.49
C ALA A 23 2.94 8.90 24.60
N ARG A 24 4.27 8.90 24.38
CA ARG A 24 5.04 10.15 24.23
C ARG A 24 4.41 10.99 23.13
N GLN A 25 3.69 12.02 23.52
CA GLN A 25 3.13 13.01 22.60
C GLN A 25 4.31 13.74 21.96
N HIS A 26 4.43 13.58 20.64
CA HIS A 26 5.35 14.41 19.88
C HIS A 26 4.76 15.82 19.83
N CYS A 27 5.62 16.83 19.77
CA CYS A 27 5.17 18.21 19.64
C CYS A 27 4.21 18.32 18.46
N GLU A 28 3.05 18.95 18.66
CA GLU A 28 1.98 19.06 17.65
C GLU A 28 2.50 19.64 16.31
N LYS A 29 3.42 20.62 16.40
CA LYS A 29 4.12 21.20 15.26
C LYS A 29 4.94 20.19 14.46
N THR A 30 5.57 19.23 15.14
CA THR A 30 6.34 18.17 14.50
C THR A 30 5.40 17.21 13.76
N GLU A 31 4.28 16.82 14.38
CA GLU A 31 3.32 15.95 13.70
C GLU A 31 2.67 16.62 12.49
N GLU A 32 2.38 17.92 12.56
CA GLU A 32 1.85 18.69 11.44
C GLU A 32 2.83 18.77 10.26
N LEU A 33 4.12 18.98 10.53
CA LEU A 33 5.16 18.93 9.51
C LEU A 33 5.25 17.53 8.85
N TYR A 34 5.21 16.47 9.65
CA TYR A 34 5.21 15.11 9.14
C TYR A 34 3.94 14.75 8.36
N LYS A 35 2.77 15.32 8.67
CA LYS A 35 1.55 15.19 7.83
C LYS A 35 1.80 15.73 6.44
N ILE A 36 2.39 16.92 6.36
CA ILE A 36 2.69 17.58 5.07
C ILE A 36 3.72 16.76 4.27
N LEU A 37 4.72 16.20 4.93
CA LEU A 37 5.72 15.32 4.30
C LEU A 37 5.13 13.97 3.88
N GLN A 38 4.14 13.44 4.61
CA GLN A 38 3.56 12.13 4.37
C GLN A 38 2.74 12.08 3.07
N VAL A 39 2.00 13.14 2.75
CA VAL A 39 1.13 13.21 1.57
C VAL A 39 1.90 12.98 0.25
N PRO A 40 2.99 13.72 -0.07
CA PRO A 40 3.75 13.50 -1.30
C PRO A 40 4.47 12.15 -1.29
N THR A 41 4.95 11.67 -0.14
CA THR A 41 5.58 10.33 -0.02
C THR A 41 4.59 9.21 -0.35
N CYS A 42 3.39 9.26 0.22
CA CYS A 42 2.31 8.33 -0.12
C CYS A 42 1.93 8.40 -1.61
N ALA A 43 1.86 9.61 -2.18
CA ALA A 43 1.52 9.79 -3.58
C ALA A 43 2.56 9.15 -4.51
N LEU A 44 3.85 9.40 -4.27
CA LEU A 44 4.94 8.78 -5.03
C LEU A 44 4.95 7.26 -4.88
N ALA A 45 4.76 6.76 -3.66
CA ALA A 45 4.67 5.33 -3.40
C ALA A 45 3.49 4.68 -4.13
N SER A 46 2.33 5.35 -4.16
CA SER A 46 1.14 4.88 -4.88
C SER A 46 1.34 4.84 -6.39
N VAL A 47 2.04 5.82 -6.97
CA VAL A 47 2.34 5.84 -8.41
C VAL A 47 3.32 4.73 -8.77
N ALA A 48 4.38 4.54 -7.97
CA ALA A 48 5.36 3.48 -8.20
C ALA A 48 4.72 2.09 -8.09
N HIS A 49 3.91 1.86 -7.05
CA HIS A 49 3.18 0.60 -6.89
C HIS A 49 2.13 0.38 -7.98
N GLY A 50 1.32 1.40 -8.29
CA GLY A 50 0.29 1.30 -9.32
C GLY A 50 0.87 1.00 -10.70
N SER A 51 2.04 1.54 -11.04
CA SER A 51 2.74 1.23 -12.30
C SER A 51 3.17 -0.24 -12.37
N ASN A 52 3.66 -0.79 -11.26
CA ASN A 52 4.04 -2.20 -11.16
C ASN A 52 2.82 -3.13 -11.22
N ASP A 53 1.70 -2.74 -10.61
CA ASP A 53 0.45 -3.50 -10.63
C ASP A 53 -0.17 -3.55 -12.03
N ILE A 54 -0.09 -2.45 -12.77
CA ILE A 54 -0.48 -2.37 -14.18
C ILE A 54 0.40 -3.31 -15.02
N ALA A 55 1.73 -3.29 -14.82
CA ALA A 55 2.64 -4.16 -15.55
C ALA A 55 2.36 -5.65 -15.31
N ASN A 56 2.10 -6.04 -14.06
CA ASN A 56 1.73 -7.42 -13.72
C ASN A 56 0.37 -7.85 -14.30
N SER A 57 -0.60 -6.93 -14.36
CA SER A 57 -1.93 -7.23 -14.90
C SER A 57 -1.95 -7.29 -16.44
N ILE A 58 -1.17 -6.43 -17.08
CA ILE A 58 -1.11 -6.33 -18.54
C ILE A 58 -0.12 -7.32 -19.15
N GLY A 59 0.91 -7.78 -18.43
CA GLY A 59 1.89 -8.75 -18.94
C GLY A 59 1.27 -10.02 -19.55
N PRO A 60 0.35 -10.71 -18.87
CA PRO A 60 -0.34 -11.87 -19.44
C PRO A 60 -1.26 -11.50 -20.61
N LEU A 61 -1.97 -10.38 -20.53
CA LEU A 61 -2.85 -9.89 -21.60
C LEU A 61 -2.04 -9.55 -22.86
N ALA A 62 -0.86 -8.96 -22.69
CA ALA A 62 0.10 -8.68 -23.73
C ALA A 62 0.56 -9.96 -24.43
N ALA A 63 0.91 -10.99 -23.65
CA ALA A 63 1.34 -12.27 -24.19
C ALA A 63 0.23 -12.91 -25.06
N VAL A 64 -1.02 -12.89 -24.61
CA VAL A 64 -2.15 -13.41 -25.39
C VAL A 64 -2.38 -12.60 -26.67
N TRP A 65 -2.32 -11.26 -26.58
CA TRP A 65 -2.48 -10.39 -27.74
C TRP A 65 -1.37 -10.61 -28.79
N MET A 66 -0.14 -10.81 -28.34
CA MET A 66 1.00 -11.12 -29.20
C MET A 66 0.82 -12.46 -29.92
N VAL A 67 0.45 -13.52 -29.20
CA VAL A 67 0.17 -14.83 -29.81
C VAL A 67 -0.95 -14.73 -30.85
N TYR A 68 -2.00 -13.95 -30.56
CA TYR A 68 -3.10 -13.73 -31.49
C TYR A 68 -2.69 -12.95 -32.76
N SER A 69 -1.80 -11.95 -32.63
CA SER A 69 -1.43 -11.09 -33.74
C SER A 69 -0.29 -11.64 -34.61
N THR A 70 0.73 -12.23 -34.01
CA THR A 70 1.99 -12.60 -34.70
C THR A 70 2.28 -14.10 -34.66
N GLY A 71 1.59 -14.89 -33.83
CA GLY A 71 1.84 -16.33 -33.71
C GLY A 71 3.17 -16.71 -33.03
N GLU A 72 4.05 -15.74 -32.78
CA GLU A 72 5.32 -15.89 -32.06
C GLU A 72 5.35 -15.00 -30.81
N VAL A 73 6.02 -15.50 -29.76
CA VAL A 73 6.28 -14.75 -28.52
C VAL A 73 7.64 -14.07 -28.67
N SER A 74 7.66 -12.84 -29.17
CA SER A 74 8.88 -12.02 -29.20
C SER A 74 9.02 -11.22 -27.92
N ASP A 75 10.23 -11.16 -27.36
CA ASP A 75 10.58 -10.40 -26.13
C ASP A 75 10.36 -8.88 -26.26
N THR A 76 10.20 -8.37 -27.49
CA THR A 76 9.91 -6.96 -27.77
C THR A 76 8.47 -6.78 -28.22
N ALA A 77 7.54 -7.07 -27.30
CA ALA A 77 6.13 -6.77 -27.50
C ALA A 77 5.92 -5.25 -27.48
N GLN A 78 5.80 -4.63 -28.66
CA GLN A 78 5.27 -3.27 -28.78
C GLN A 78 3.78 -3.31 -28.46
N LEU A 79 3.48 -3.23 -27.17
CA LEU A 79 2.12 -3.16 -26.65
C LEU A 79 1.44 -1.89 -27.16
N PRO A 80 0.27 -2.01 -27.80
CA PRO A 80 -0.44 -0.82 -28.20
C PRO A 80 -0.94 -0.02 -26.99
N VAL A 81 -0.87 1.30 -27.11
CA VAL A 81 -1.20 2.24 -26.03
C VAL A 81 -2.63 2.08 -25.51
N TRP A 82 -3.57 1.64 -26.36
CA TRP A 82 -4.95 1.37 -25.94
C TRP A 82 -5.09 0.21 -24.94
N LEU A 83 -4.21 -0.81 -25.00
CA LEU A 83 -4.20 -1.91 -24.04
C LEU A 83 -3.72 -1.43 -22.66
N LEU A 84 -2.72 -0.55 -22.64
CA LEU A 84 -2.23 0.13 -21.44
C LEU A 84 -3.32 1.00 -20.81
N LEU A 85 -4.03 1.76 -21.65
CA LEU A 85 -5.15 2.60 -21.22
C LEU A 85 -6.31 1.78 -20.65
N PHE A 86 -6.62 0.63 -21.26
CA PHE A 86 -7.64 -0.30 -20.76
C PHE A 86 -7.28 -0.83 -19.36
N GLY A 87 -6.05 -1.29 -19.15
CA GLY A 87 -5.61 -1.78 -17.84
C GLY A 87 -5.62 -0.70 -16.76
N ALA A 88 -5.23 0.54 -17.10
CA ALA A 88 -5.29 1.67 -16.18
C ALA A 88 -6.74 2.01 -15.78
N VAL A 89 -7.68 2.01 -16.74
CA VAL A 89 -9.11 2.26 -16.46
C VAL A 89 -9.71 1.13 -15.61
N ALA A 90 -9.41 -0.12 -15.93
CA ALA A 90 -9.88 -1.29 -15.18
C ALA A 90 -9.40 -1.24 -13.71
N LEU A 91 -8.13 -0.90 -13.48
CA LEU A 91 -7.57 -0.75 -12.13
C LEU A 91 -8.27 0.38 -11.36
N ASN A 92 -8.47 1.54 -12.00
CA ASN A 92 -9.17 2.67 -11.36
C ASN A 92 -10.62 2.33 -10.98
N ILE A 93 -11.35 1.61 -11.85
CA ILE A 93 -12.72 1.16 -11.55
C ILE A 93 -12.72 0.19 -10.37
N GLY A 94 -11.78 -0.75 -10.33
CA GLY A 94 -11.61 -1.67 -9.19
C GLY A 94 -11.31 -0.93 -7.88
N LEU A 95 -10.45 0.09 -7.94
CA LEU A 95 -10.10 0.90 -6.77
C LEU A 95 -11.29 1.75 -6.28
N ILE A 96 -12.08 2.33 -7.17
CA ILE A 96 -13.25 3.12 -6.77
C ILE A 96 -14.34 2.22 -6.16
N THR A 97 -14.56 1.03 -6.73
CA THR A 97 -15.63 0.11 -6.29
C THR A 97 -15.29 -0.64 -5.00
N TYR A 98 -14.03 -1.08 -4.83
CA TYR A 98 -13.64 -1.94 -3.71
C TYR A 98 -12.54 -1.36 -2.81
N GLY A 99 -11.89 -0.27 -3.22
CA GLY A 99 -10.78 0.34 -2.49
C GLY A 99 -11.17 0.88 -1.12
N HIS A 100 -12.38 1.42 -0.95
CA HIS A 100 -12.85 1.89 0.38
C HIS A 100 -12.87 0.75 1.41
N ASN A 101 -13.26 -0.46 1.00
CA ASN A 101 -13.33 -1.61 1.90
C ASN A 101 -11.92 -2.04 2.35
N ILE A 102 -10.95 -2.00 1.43
CA ILE A 102 -9.55 -2.30 1.71
C ILE A 102 -8.93 -1.22 2.62
N MET A 103 -9.13 0.06 2.31
CA MET A 103 -8.62 1.16 3.13
C MET A 103 -9.17 1.12 4.55
N ARG A 104 -10.45 0.80 4.73
CA ARG A 104 -11.06 0.63 6.06
C ARG A 104 -10.47 -0.55 6.83
N ALA A 105 -10.23 -1.68 6.16
CA ALA A 105 -9.65 -2.86 6.77
C ALA A 105 -8.18 -2.65 7.20
N LEU A 106 -7.40 -1.92 6.39
CA LEU A 106 -6.01 -1.57 6.71
C LEU A 106 -5.93 -0.52 7.84
N GLY A 107 -6.77 0.53 7.80
CA GLY A 107 -6.76 1.58 8.83
C GLY A 107 -7.14 1.08 10.22
N THR A 108 -8.04 0.11 10.30
CA THR A 108 -8.53 -0.44 11.59
C THR A 108 -7.53 -1.40 12.26
N LYS A 109 -6.69 -2.09 11.49
CA LYS A 109 -5.89 -3.23 11.97
C LYS A 109 -4.42 -2.92 12.27
N PHE A 110 -3.88 -1.82 11.74
CA PHE A 110 -2.42 -1.59 11.71
C PHE A 110 -1.86 -0.67 12.80
N ILE A 111 -2.60 -0.42 13.90
CA ILE A 111 -2.23 0.43 15.05
C ILE A 111 -2.44 1.93 14.75
N TYR A 112 -2.77 2.69 15.79
CA TYR A 112 -2.84 4.15 15.79
C TYR A 112 -1.59 4.76 15.15
N HIS A 113 -1.76 5.23 13.92
CA HIS A 113 -0.65 5.74 13.13
C HIS A 113 -0.54 7.23 13.29
N SER A 114 0.45 7.69 14.05
CA SER A 114 0.82 9.10 13.99
C SER A 114 1.51 9.38 12.65
N PRO A 115 1.30 10.55 12.03
CA PRO A 115 1.88 10.91 10.73
C PRO A 115 3.39 10.71 10.65
N SER A 116 4.09 10.97 11.76
CA SER A 116 5.55 10.76 11.90
C SER A 116 5.95 9.29 11.83
N ARG A 117 5.17 8.39 12.45
CA ARG A 117 5.41 6.94 12.37
C ARG A 117 5.12 6.43 10.95
N GLY A 118 4.15 7.02 10.25
CA GLY A 118 3.82 6.62 8.89
C GLY A 118 4.85 6.94 7.86
N PHE A 119 5.42 8.11 8.01
CA PHE A 119 6.53 8.50 7.19
C PHE A 119 7.72 7.56 7.36
N CYS A 120 8.09 7.26 8.61
CA CYS A 120 9.21 6.36 8.88
C CYS A 120 8.98 4.94 8.36
N ILE A 121 7.81 4.33 8.64
CA ILE A 121 7.51 2.96 8.19
C ILE A 121 7.51 2.88 6.66
N GLN A 122 6.88 3.83 5.99
CA GLN A 122 6.79 3.82 4.53
C GLN A 122 8.17 4.06 3.89
N LEU A 123 8.95 5.00 4.41
CA LEU A 123 10.29 5.29 3.91
C LEU A 123 11.25 4.11 4.14
N SER A 124 11.22 3.47 5.30
CA SER A 124 12.01 2.27 5.57
C SER A 124 11.60 1.11 4.67
N SER A 125 10.30 0.87 4.49
CA SER A 125 9.82 -0.20 3.60
C SER A 125 10.24 0.04 2.15
N MET A 126 10.09 1.26 1.64
CA MET A 126 10.53 1.61 0.29
C MET A 126 12.04 1.47 0.14
N PHE A 127 12.82 1.93 1.13
CA PHE A 127 14.27 1.81 1.11
C PHE A 127 14.73 0.35 1.06
N THR A 128 14.16 -0.52 1.89
CA THR A 128 14.45 -1.96 1.87
C THR A 128 14.07 -2.57 0.52
N VAL A 129 12.86 -2.32 0.02
CA VAL A 129 12.43 -2.90 -1.26
C VAL A 129 13.27 -2.39 -2.42
N LEU A 130 13.70 -1.14 -2.44
CA LEU A 130 14.62 -0.61 -3.44
C LEU A 130 16.00 -1.30 -3.38
N LEU A 131 16.53 -1.51 -2.17
CA LEU A 131 17.81 -2.18 -1.97
C LEU A 131 17.77 -3.63 -2.47
N PHE A 132 16.73 -4.38 -2.09
CA PHE A 132 16.55 -5.77 -2.50
C PHE A 132 16.16 -5.91 -3.97
N SER A 133 15.38 -4.97 -4.52
CA SER A 133 15.07 -4.90 -5.94
C SER A 133 16.34 -4.73 -6.79
N LYS A 134 17.32 -3.94 -6.33
CA LYS A 134 18.64 -3.82 -6.96
C LYS A 134 19.47 -5.10 -6.89
N MET A 135 19.21 -5.95 -5.90
CA MET A 135 19.87 -7.26 -5.74
C MET A 135 19.13 -8.39 -6.46
N GLY A 136 18.00 -8.11 -7.13
CA GLY A 136 17.22 -9.10 -7.89
C GLY A 136 16.40 -10.06 -7.01
N VAL A 137 16.26 -9.79 -5.71
CA VAL A 137 15.49 -10.65 -4.80
C VAL A 137 14.08 -10.06 -4.63
N PRO A 138 13.01 -10.83 -4.94
CA PRO A 138 11.65 -10.36 -4.74
C PRO A 138 11.33 -10.31 -3.23
N VAL A 139 11.11 -9.11 -2.70
CA VAL A 139 10.71 -8.86 -1.31
C VAL A 139 9.34 -8.19 -1.27
N SER A 140 8.46 -8.67 -0.38
CA SER A 140 7.11 -8.11 -0.22
C SER A 140 7.11 -6.92 0.75
N THR A 141 6.59 -5.77 0.28
CA THR A 141 6.38 -4.56 1.10
C THR A 141 5.48 -4.82 2.30
N THR A 142 4.51 -5.74 2.20
CA THR A 142 3.63 -6.10 3.32
C THR A 142 4.42 -6.73 4.47
N HIS A 143 5.42 -7.57 4.17
CA HIS A 143 6.26 -8.16 5.20
C HIS A 143 7.16 -7.14 5.87
N CYS A 144 7.70 -6.20 5.10
CA CYS A 144 8.50 -5.09 5.64
C CYS A 144 7.64 -4.21 6.58
N ILE A 145 6.45 -3.80 6.12
CA ILE A 145 5.54 -2.93 6.89
C ILE A 145 5.04 -3.63 8.16
N CYS A 146 4.64 -4.91 8.08
CA CYS A 146 4.22 -5.69 9.25
C CYS A 146 5.35 -5.86 10.27
N GLY A 147 6.58 -6.13 9.83
CA GLY A 147 7.72 -6.34 10.73
C GLY A 147 8.24 -5.06 11.39
N MET A 148 8.04 -3.89 10.75
CA MET A 148 8.43 -2.59 11.30
C MET A 148 7.50 -2.08 12.38
N ASN A 149 6.29 -2.62 12.45
CA ASN A 149 5.37 -2.30 13.53
C ASN A 149 5.71 -3.17 14.73
N PRO A 150 6.17 -2.61 15.87
CA PRO A 150 6.28 -3.37 17.09
C PRO A 150 4.87 -3.71 17.52
N PHE A 151 4.39 -4.91 17.15
CA PHE A 151 3.21 -5.48 17.77
C PHE A 151 3.46 -5.43 19.27
N PRO A 152 2.61 -4.77 20.07
CA PRO A 152 2.63 -5.03 21.50
C PRO A 152 2.29 -6.51 21.64
N SER A 153 3.31 -7.33 21.89
CA SER A 153 3.11 -8.59 22.58
C SER A 153 2.31 -8.23 23.83
N GLN A 154 1.09 -8.77 23.94
CA GLN A 154 0.53 -9.01 25.26
C GLN A 154 1.54 -9.81 26.09
#